data_AF-A0A7V6P7X9-F1
#
_entry.id   AF-A0A7V6P7X9-F1
#
_cell.length_a   1.000
_cell.length_b   1.000
_cell.length_c   1.000
_cell.angle_alpha   90.00
_cell.angle_beta   90.00
_cell.angle_gamma   90.00
#
_symmetry.space_group_name_H-M   'P 1'
#
loop_
_entity.id
_entity.type
_entity.pdbx_description
1 polymer ?
#
loop_
_entity_poly.entity_id
_entity_poly.type
_entity_poly.pdbx_seq_one_letter_code
_entity_poly.pdbx_strand_id
1 'polypeptide(L)'
;KPLAEQVEALGIGAPAFVFSTTQTLDHLSEIVRLIAPQGRFGLIDDPDKLDIMPFKRKSVSVHWELMFTRPIYQTADMAEQGRLLNEVAKLVDEGKIRTTLTEVLSPINAANLKAAHGVLESGKAKGKIVLEGW
;
A
#
# COMPACT_ATOMS: atom_id res chain seq x y z
N LYS A 1 -6.54 -17.93 -7.80
CA LYS A 1 -5.39 -18.85 -8.02
C LYS A 1 -4.38 -18.55 -6.92
N PRO A 2 -3.66 -19.55 -6.38
CA PRO A 2 -2.63 -19.32 -5.36
C PRO A 2 -1.59 -18.31 -5.85
N LEU A 3 -1.15 -17.38 -5.00
CA LEU A 3 -0.19 -16.33 -5.39
C LEU A 3 1.21 -16.91 -5.56
N ALA A 4 1.61 -17.86 -4.71
CA ALA A 4 2.95 -18.44 -4.75
C ALA A 4 3.22 -19.17 -6.08
N GLU A 5 2.24 -19.94 -6.56
CA GLU A 5 2.33 -20.63 -7.86
C GLU A 5 2.41 -19.64 -9.03
N GLN A 6 1.68 -18.52 -8.95
CA GLN A 6 1.76 -17.48 -9.98
C GLN A 6 3.14 -16.80 -10.00
N VAL A 7 3.73 -16.53 -8.84
CA VAL A 7 5.09 -15.96 -8.75
C VAL A 7 6.13 -16.95 -9.27
N GLU A 8 6.01 -18.24 -8.93
CA GLU A 8 6.90 -19.29 -9.43
C GLU A 8 6.83 -19.40 -10.96
N ALA A 9 5.63 -19.36 -11.53
CA ALA A 9 5.42 -19.41 -12.98
C ALA A 9 6.06 -18.24 -13.76
N LEU A 10 6.39 -17.13 -13.10
CA LEU A 10 7.11 -16.01 -13.73
C LEU A 10 8.60 -16.31 -13.94
N GLY A 11 9.17 -17.31 -13.27
CA GLY A 11 10.59 -17.69 -13.40
C GLY A 11 11.57 -16.64 -12.84
N ILE A 12 11.11 -15.73 -11.98
CA ILE A 12 11.91 -14.63 -11.42
C ILE A 12 12.59 -14.98 -10.08
N GLY A 13 12.43 -16.22 -9.61
CA GLY A 13 12.87 -16.64 -8.27
C GLY A 13 11.97 -16.12 -7.15
N ALA A 14 12.44 -16.24 -5.90
CA ALA A 14 11.71 -15.78 -4.73
C ALA A 14 11.91 -14.26 -4.51
N PRO A 15 10.84 -13.44 -4.41
CA PRO A 15 10.99 -12.01 -4.17
C PRO A 15 11.62 -11.70 -2.81
N ALA A 16 12.58 -10.78 -2.79
CA ALA A 16 13.17 -10.27 -1.55
C ALA A 16 12.19 -9.39 -0.74
N PHE A 17 11.19 -8.83 -1.41
CA PHE A 17 10.22 -7.90 -0.83
C PHE A 17 8.81 -8.32 -1.19
N VAL A 18 7.89 -8.18 -0.24
CA VAL A 18 6.46 -8.26 -0.47
C VAL A 18 5.82 -7.07 0.24
N PHE A 19 4.95 -6.35 -0.47
CA PHE A 19 4.17 -5.24 0.08
C PHE A 19 2.69 -5.52 -0.10
N SER A 20 1.97 -5.67 1.01
CA SER A 20 0.53 -5.95 1.02
C SER A 20 -0.28 -4.69 1.30
N THR A 21 -1.27 -4.41 0.46
CA THR A 21 -2.11 -3.21 0.58
C THR A 21 -3.56 -3.52 0.97
N THR A 22 -3.95 -4.80 0.99
CA THR A 22 -5.31 -5.25 1.33
C THR A 22 -5.32 -6.77 1.51
N GLN A 23 -6.27 -7.29 2.27
CA GLN A 23 -6.51 -8.73 2.44
C GLN A 23 -5.26 -9.47 2.90
N THR A 24 -4.43 -8.85 3.74
CA THR A 24 -3.19 -9.46 4.24
C THR A 24 -3.46 -10.80 4.91
N LEU A 25 -4.54 -10.91 5.68
CA LEU A 25 -4.89 -12.15 6.38
C LEU A 25 -5.15 -13.31 5.39
N ASP A 26 -5.88 -13.04 4.30
CA ASP A 26 -6.24 -14.04 3.28
C ASP A 26 -5.02 -14.50 2.48
N HIS A 27 -3.98 -13.66 2.41
CA HIS A 27 -2.78 -13.90 1.61
C HIS A 27 -1.55 -14.31 2.42
N LEU A 28 -1.63 -14.31 3.76
CA LEU A 28 -0.48 -14.48 4.64
C LEU A 28 0.29 -15.78 4.36
N SER A 29 -0.42 -16.91 4.22
CA SER A 29 0.19 -18.21 3.94
C SER A 29 0.94 -18.22 2.60
N GLU A 30 0.38 -17.58 1.59
CA GLU A 30 0.99 -17.46 0.26
C GLU A 30 2.20 -16.53 0.27
N ILE A 31 2.13 -15.40 1.01
CA ILE A 31 3.24 -14.47 1.22
C ILE A 31 4.42 -15.20 1.86
N VAL A 32 4.16 -15.99 2.91
CA VAL A 32 5.19 -16.81 3.58
C VAL A 32 5.82 -17.81 2.61
N ARG A 33 5.03 -18.42 1.72
CA ARG A 33 5.52 -19.37 0.72
C ARG A 33 6.40 -18.70 -0.33
N LEU A 34 5.97 -17.57 -0.89
CA LEU A 34 6.63 -16.95 -2.04
C LEU A 34 7.84 -16.10 -1.68
N ILE A 35 7.87 -15.49 -0.49
CA ILE A 35 8.96 -14.57 -0.11
C ILE A 35 10.29 -15.31 0.07
N ALA A 36 11.41 -14.68 -0.29
CA ALA A 36 12.74 -15.23 -0.09
C ALA A 36 13.09 -15.40 1.40
N PRO A 37 13.97 -16.36 1.77
CA PRO A 37 14.66 -16.33 3.06
C PRO A 37 15.34 -14.97 3.28
N GLN A 38 15.28 -14.45 4.50
CA GLN A 38 15.74 -13.11 4.90
C GLN A 38 15.03 -11.95 4.18
N GLY A 39 13.87 -12.21 3.59
CA GLY A 39 13.05 -11.19 2.93
C GLY A 39 12.43 -10.18 3.90
N ARG A 40 11.84 -9.14 3.32
CA ARG A 40 11.16 -8.05 4.03
C ARG A 40 9.70 -7.97 3.61
N PHE A 41 8.80 -8.19 4.58
CA PHE A 41 7.37 -8.06 4.37
C PHE A 41 6.89 -6.72 4.95
N GLY A 42 6.23 -5.90 4.13
CA GLY A 42 5.59 -4.66 4.56
C GLY A 42 4.07 -4.70 4.34
N LEU A 43 3.30 -4.04 5.19
CA LEU A 43 1.85 -3.94 5.07
C LEU A 43 1.30 -2.59 5.55
N ILE A 44 0.14 -2.20 5.00
CA ILE A 44 -0.58 -0.95 5.32
C ILE A 44 -2.09 -1.14 5.58
N ASP A 45 -2.63 -2.35 5.47
CA ASP A 45 -4.01 -2.66 5.86
C ASP A 45 -4.09 -3.08 7.33
N ASP A 46 -5.32 -3.23 7.84
CA ASP A 46 -5.61 -3.50 9.26
C ASP A 46 -6.17 -4.93 9.46
N PRO A 47 -5.35 -5.99 9.41
CA PRO A 47 -5.82 -7.34 9.73
C PRO A 47 -6.17 -7.47 11.21
N ASP A 48 -7.31 -8.08 11.54
CA ASP A 48 -7.77 -8.30 12.93
C ASP A 48 -6.70 -8.97 13.82
N LYS A 49 -5.94 -9.91 13.22
CA LYS A 49 -4.80 -10.56 13.85
C LYS A 49 -3.74 -10.85 12.80
N LEU A 50 -2.50 -10.47 13.10
CA LEU A 50 -1.34 -10.85 12.31
C LEU A 50 -0.49 -11.88 13.06
N ASP A 51 -0.51 -13.13 12.61
CA ASP A 51 0.42 -14.15 13.11
C ASP A 51 1.77 -14.06 12.39
N ILE A 52 2.78 -13.60 13.11
CA ILE A 52 4.14 -13.46 12.57
C ILE A 52 4.96 -14.75 12.63
N MET A 53 4.50 -15.78 13.36
CA MET A 53 5.28 -17.01 13.56
C MET A 53 5.66 -17.74 12.26
N PRO A 54 4.81 -17.81 11.23
CA PRO A 54 5.18 -18.43 9.95
C PRO A 54 6.41 -17.82 9.28
N PHE A 55 6.70 -16.54 9.50
CA PHE A 55 7.86 -15.84 8.95
C PHE A 55 9.20 -16.26 9.58
N LYS A 56 9.17 -16.88 10.77
CA LYS A 56 10.37 -17.25 11.55
C LYS A 56 11.30 -18.20 10.80
N ARG A 57 10.76 -19.21 10.10
CA ARG A 57 11.57 -20.22 9.38
C ARG A 57 12.42 -19.60 8.27
N LYS A 58 11.94 -18.51 7.69
CA LYS A 58 12.64 -17.74 6.66
C LYS A 58 13.34 -16.51 7.24
N SER A 59 13.32 -16.28 8.55
CA SER A 59 13.88 -15.08 9.19
C SER A 59 13.42 -13.78 8.51
N VAL A 60 12.15 -13.72 8.11
CA VAL A 60 11.57 -12.55 7.44
C VAL A 60 11.24 -11.49 8.49
N SER A 61 11.64 -10.25 8.22
CA SER A 61 11.22 -9.09 9.00
C SER A 61 9.85 -8.59 8.55
N VAL A 62 9.02 -8.17 9.50
CA VAL A 62 7.69 -7.59 9.25
C VAL A 62 7.73 -6.10 9.58
N HIS A 63 7.33 -5.26 8.62
CA HIS A 63 7.38 -3.80 8.70
C HIS A 63 5.97 -3.22 8.59
N TRP A 64 5.51 -2.56 9.63
CA TRP A 64 4.31 -1.74 9.56
C TRP A 64 4.67 -0.41 8.92
N GLU A 65 3.89 0.02 7.93
CA GLU A 65 3.96 1.40 7.47
C GLU A 65 2.66 2.15 7.79
N LEU A 66 2.82 3.29 8.47
CA LEU A 66 1.74 4.20 8.78
C LEU A 66 2.26 5.62 8.59
N MET A 67 1.84 6.24 7.49
CA MET A 67 2.31 7.58 7.11
C MET A 67 1.97 8.68 8.15
N PHE A 68 1.09 8.41 9.12
CA PHE A 68 0.80 9.34 10.21
C PHE A 68 1.78 9.26 11.39
N THR A 69 2.63 8.23 11.48
CA THR A 69 3.56 8.04 12.61
C THR A 69 4.43 9.28 12.84
N ARG A 70 5.11 9.77 11.79
CA ARG A 70 5.97 10.95 11.87
C ARG A 70 5.24 12.20 12.38
N PRO A 71 4.10 12.64 11.78
CA PRO A 71 3.40 13.82 12.25
C PRO A 71 2.67 13.67 13.59
N ILE A 72 2.17 12.47 13.94
CA ILE A 72 1.55 12.22 15.26
C ILE A 72 2.57 12.39 16.39
N TYR A 73 3.77 11.84 16.21
CA TYR A 73 4.82 11.84 17.23
C TYR A 73 5.86 12.96 17.07
N GLN A 74 5.73 13.79 16.04
CA GLN A 74 6.67 14.88 15.71
C GLN A 74 8.13 14.39 15.72
N THR A 75 8.38 13.26 15.05
CA THR A 75 9.69 12.61 15.05
C THR A 75 10.77 13.51 14.43
N ALA A 76 12.04 13.27 14.77
CA ALA A 76 13.17 14.06 14.27
C ALA A 76 13.27 14.09 12.72
N ASP A 77 12.70 13.08 12.06
CA ASP A 77 12.65 12.93 10.60
C ASP A 77 11.30 13.34 9.98
N MET A 78 10.43 14.08 10.70
CA MET A 78 9.13 14.53 10.18
C MET A 78 9.22 15.28 8.84
N ALA A 79 10.28 16.06 8.66
CA ALA A 79 10.53 16.82 7.42
C ALA A 79 10.76 15.94 6.18
N GLU A 80 11.07 14.65 6.35
CA GLU A 80 11.26 13.73 5.22
C GLU A 80 10.00 13.54 4.38
N GLN A 81 8.81 13.70 4.96
CA GLN A 81 7.57 13.64 4.19
C GLN A 81 7.48 14.75 3.14
N GLY A 82 7.82 15.98 3.52
CA GLY A 82 7.88 17.11 2.58
C GLY A 82 8.96 16.93 1.52
N ARG A 83 10.15 16.44 1.91
CA ARG A 83 11.25 16.14 0.97
C ARG A 83 10.85 15.08 -0.06
N LEU A 84 10.20 14.00 0.39
CA LEU A 84 9.69 12.94 -0.49
C LEU A 84 8.63 13.48 -1.47
N LEU A 85 7.69 14.29 -1.00
CA LEU A 85 6.65 14.86 -1.86
C LEU A 85 7.23 15.78 -2.95
N ASN A 86 8.28 16.54 -2.63
CA ASN A 86 9.00 17.34 -3.62
C ASN A 86 9.71 16.49 -4.69
N GLU A 87 10.30 15.36 -4.28
CA GLU A 87 10.90 14.43 -5.25
C GLU A 87 9.83 13.77 -6.13
N VAL A 88 8.69 13.37 -5.55
CA VAL A 88 7.56 12.85 -6.33
C VAL A 88 7.05 13.90 -7.33
N ALA A 89 6.92 15.17 -6.92
CA ALA A 89 6.51 16.26 -7.82
C ALA A 89 7.49 16.41 -9.00
N LYS A 90 8.79 16.41 -8.74
CA LYS A 90 9.81 16.43 -9.79
C LYS A 90 9.70 15.22 -10.72
N LEU A 91 9.49 14.02 -10.19
CA LEU A 91 9.31 12.80 -11.01
C LEU A 91 8.02 12.85 -11.84
N VAL A 92 6.98 13.56 -11.38
CA VAL A 92 5.76 13.84 -12.16
C VAL A 92 6.06 14.80 -13.31
N ASP A 93 6.77 15.90 -13.05
CA ASP A 93 7.16 16.87 -14.07
C ASP A 93 8.09 16.25 -15.14
N GLU A 94 8.97 15.33 -14.72
CA GLU A 94 9.83 14.53 -15.61
C GLU A 94 9.06 13.42 -16.37
N GLY A 95 7.77 13.22 -16.10
CA GLY A 95 6.94 12.19 -16.74
C GLY A 95 7.24 10.75 -16.31
N LYS A 96 8.05 10.55 -15.26
CA LYS A 96 8.39 9.22 -14.70
C LYS A 96 7.28 8.67 -13.82
N ILE A 97 6.54 9.56 -13.16
CA ILE A 97 5.33 9.23 -12.41
C ILE A 97 4.14 9.90 -13.08
N ARG A 98 3.02 9.20 -13.18
CA ARG A 98 1.75 9.74 -13.69
C ARG A 98 0.69 9.70 -12.59
N THR A 99 -0.29 10.59 -12.70
CA THR A 99 -1.45 10.57 -11.79
C THR A 99 -2.18 9.23 -11.83
N THR A 100 -2.74 8.84 -10.69
CA THR A 100 -3.65 7.69 -10.55
C THR A 100 -5.11 8.13 -10.49
N LEU A 101 -5.41 9.40 -10.79
CA LEU A 101 -6.77 9.93 -10.87
C LEU A 101 -7.59 9.14 -11.89
N THR A 102 -8.78 8.70 -11.48
CA THR A 102 -9.70 7.94 -12.33
C THR A 102 -11.11 8.54 -12.37
N GLU A 103 -11.48 9.30 -11.34
CA GLU A 103 -12.80 9.92 -11.23
C GLU A 103 -12.71 11.27 -10.51
N VAL A 104 -13.46 12.25 -11.00
CA VAL A 104 -13.58 13.59 -10.40
C VAL A 104 -15.04 13.87 -10.08
N LEU A 105 -15.33 14.23 -8.83
CA LEU A 105 -16.65 14.69 -8.39
C LEU A 105 -16.60 16.19 -8.06
N SER A 106 -17.63 16.95 -8.42
CA SER A 106 -17.69 18.39 -8.17
C SER A 106 -19.14 18.84 -7.90
N PRO A 107 -19.39 19.83 -7.02
CA PRO A 107 -18.43 20.48 -6.13
C PRO A 107 -18.10 19.61 -4.90
N ILE A 108 -17.13 20.05 -4.11
CA ILE A 108 -16.86 19.57 -2.76
C ILE A 108 -18.09 19.88 -1.90
N ASN A 109 -18.92 18.87 -1.69
CA ASN A 109 -20.09 18.95 -0.82
C ASN A 109 -20.32 17.61 -0.12
N ALA A 110 -21.21 17.60 0.87
CA ALA A 110 -21.51 16.40 1.65
C ALA A 110 -22.08 15.25 0.81
N ALA A 111 -22.82 15.54 -0.26
CA ALA A 111 -23.40 14.51 -1.12
C ALA A 111 -22.31 13.78 -1.92
N ASN A 112 -21.40 14.52 -2.55
CA ASN A 112 -20.28 13.98 -3.31
C ASN A 112 -19.27 13.27 -2.40
N LEU A 113 -19.04 13.78 -1.18
CA LEU A 113 -18.21 13.09 -0.19
C LEU A 113 -18.81 11.70 0.16
N LYS A 114 -20.11 11.63 0.46
CA LYS A 114 -20.79 10.36 0.76
C LYS A 114 -20.74 9.41 -0.43
N ALA A 115 -20.93 9.91 -1.65
CA ALA A 115 -20.83 9.10 -2.86
C ALA A 115 -19.42 8.49 -3.03
N ALA A 116 -18.37 9.30 -2.91
CA ALA A 116 -16.99 8.80 -2.96
C ALA A 116 -16.68 7.78 -1.86
N HIS A 117 -17.12 8.05 -0.62
CA HIS A 117 -16.98 7.10 0.50
C HIS A 117 -17.62 5.74 0.19
N GLY A 118 -18.86 5.72 -0.33
CA GLY A 118 -19.53 4.48 -0.68
C GLY A 118 -18.78 3.65 -1.74
N VAL A 119 -18.13 4.32 -2.71
CA VAL A 119 -17.28 3.62 -3.69
C VAL A 119 -16.02 3.05 -3.04
N LEU A 120 -15.37 3.79 -2.15
CA LEU A 120 -14.17 3.33 -1.43
C LEU A 120 -14.47 2.14 -0.52
N GLU A 121 -15.56 2.21 0.26
CA GLU A 121 -16.01 1.14 1.15
C GLU A 121 -16.35 -0.16 0.38
N SER A 122 -16.77 -0.03 -0.88
CA SER A 122 -17.04 -1.21 -1.72
C SER A 122 -15.78 -2.00 -2.10
N GLY A 123 -14.58 -1.44 -1.93
CA GLY A 123 -13.30 -2.05 -2.30
C GLY A 123 -13.09 -2.19 -3.82
N LYS A 124 -13.97 -1.62 -4.66
CA LYS A 124 -13.94 -1.77 -6.12
C LYS A 124 -13.26 -0.62 -6.86
N ALA A 125 -12.92 0.45 -6.14
CA ALA A 125 -12.22 1.60 -6.71
C ALA A 125 -10.87 1.17 -7.32
N LYS A 126 -10.61 1.64 -8.54
CA LYS A 126 -9.28 1.56 -9.17
C LYS A 126 -8.72 2.96 -9.28
N GLY A 127 -7.49 3.18 -8.82
CA GLY A 127 -6.88 4.51 -8.80
C GLY A 127 -7.40 5.39 -7.66
N LYS A 128 -7.62 6.68 -7.93
CA LYS A 128 -8.04 7.67 -6.95
C LYS A 128 -9.26 8.47 -7.46
N ILE A 129 -10.23 8.64 -6.58
CA ILE A 129 -11.36 9.57 -6.75
C ILE A 129 -10.95 10.89 -6.11
N VAL A 130 -11.15 12.00 -6.81
CA VAL A 130 -10.86 13.37 -6.32
C VAL A 130 -12.15 14.18 -6.31
N LEU A 131 -12.28 15.06 -5.31
CA LEU A 131 -13.33 16.08 -5.28
C LEU A 131 -12.70 17.46 -5.51
N GLU A 132 -13.37 18.30 -6.30
CA GLU A 132 -12.89 19.66 -6.60
C GLU A 132 -14.03 20.68 -6.72
N GLY A 133 -13.68 21.97 -6.67
CA GLY A 133 -14.62 23.10 -6.64
C GLY A 133 -15.27 23.26 -5.27
N TRP A 134 -15.34 24.46 -4.72
CA TRP A 134 -15.97 24.75 -3.43
C TRP A 134 -17.34 25.41 -3.61
#